data_AF-A0A2V9HPC5-F1
#
_entry.id   AF-A0A2V9HPC5-F1
#
_cell.length_a   1.000
_cell.length_b   1.000
_cell.length_c   1.000
_cell.angle_alpha   90.00
_cell.angle_beta   90.00
_cell.angle_gamma   90.00
#
_symmetry.space_group_name_H-M   'P 1'
#
loop_
_entity.id
_entity.type
_entity.pdbx_description
1 polymer ?
#
loop_
_entity_poly.entity_id
_entity_poly.type
_entity_poly.pdbx_seq_one_letter_code
_entity_poly.pdbx_strand_id
1 'polypeptide(L)'
;MQSPSAQADVQQFSLPAESNSRTGLPFGSSLERIETPLVFSGFQPAAIQQFSNQLQAYGFVAAQGGTAAARPEDAHLVPGDMAGMVLVQGDASINSACTVTAVQADRVYLCGHPLMNLGNVAIPMARSRVVTTLSSNLASTKIVNVGGAIGTITGDHLTAVTGKLGAPPAMIPLDLTLLVPGDDSSKGAVREKKLHFELINHPKFTPLLVAITTFNGLTQNSLYGEGTTLHLSGEIRLQGHAPVQIENTFAPGDTLSPDGLPIAATMQNVFTRLFVNTFEPAKVDRIALRVESVPGRKSFIIESAWLEKGEAAPGETLRVRVLLRPYRGAARVEETTVRVPEQVARGTMLRILVSDADLLNRASRGFAFAGPGSGPTSLDQLIALLNRERRNDRLYVGLFVPAPTLLWDDKELPNIPFSQINVVDGRPTPGSVQVLRESLASEASIPLGGPVSGVISLNLQIR
;
A
#
# COMPACT_ATOMS: atom_id res chain seq x y z
N MET A 1 -5.70 -12.10 22.29
CA MET A 1 -6.93 -12.68 21.69
C MET A 1 -6.91 -12.32 20.22
N GLN A 2 -6.62 -13.29 19.36
CA GLN A 2 -6.56 -13.11 17.91
C GLN A 2 -7.99 -12.91 17.41
N SER A 3 -8.25 -11.79 16.74
CA SER A 3 -9.49 -11.60 15.99
C SER A 3 -9.56 -12.68 14.90
N PRO A 4 -10.70 -13.38 14.73
CA PRO A 4 -10.82 -14.33 13.65
C PRO A 4 -10.71 -13.58 12.32
N SER A 5 -9.81 -14.05 11.46
CA SER A 5 -9.76 -13.67 10.05
C SER A 5 -11.15 -13.83 9.45
N ALA A 6 -11.78 -12.74 9.04
CA ALA A 6 -12.99 -12.80 8.24
C ALA A 6 -12.64 -13.52 6.94
N GLN A 7 -12.96 -14.81 6.88
CA GLN A 7 -13.02 -15.52 5.60
C GLN A 7 -14.08 -14.78 4.78
N ALA A 8 -13.73 -14.38 3.57
CA ALA A 8 -14.71 -13.82 2.65
C ALA A 8 -15.81 -14.87 2.46
N ASP A 9 -17.05 -14.54 2.82
CA ASP A 9 -18.21 -15.39 2.55
C ASP A 9 -18.31 -15.58 1.04
N VAL A 10 -17.89 -16.76 0.56
CA VAL A 10 -18.13 -17.18 -0.82
C VAL A 10 -19.63 -17.25 -0.99
N GLN A 11 -20.20 -16.44 -1.89
CA GLN A 11 -21.63 -16.48 -2.16
C GLN A 11 -22.01 -17.85 -2.71
N GLN A 12 -22.59 -18.68 -1.84
CA GLN A 12 -23.13 -19.98 -2.17
C GLN A 12 -24.60 -19.84 -2.53
N PHE A 13 -24.95 -20.21 -3.76
CA PHE A 13 -26.33 -20.21 -4.23
C PHE A 13 -26.93 -21.61 -4.03
N SER A 14 -28.11 -21.68 -3.42
CA SER A 14 -28.83 -22.94 -3.30
C SER A 14 -29.16 -23.50 -4.68
N LEU A 15 -28.93 -24.80 -4.87
CA LEU A 15 -29.35 -25.49 -6.09
C LEU A 15 -30.88 -25.43 -6.25
N PRO A 16 -31.40 -25.19 -7.47
CA PRO A 16 -32.83 -25.32 -7.75
C PRO A 16 -33.34 -26.73 -7.37
N ALA A 17 -34.56 -26.82 -6.83
CA ALA A 17 -35.14 -28.08 -6.35
C ALA A 17 -35.17 -29.20 -7.41
N GLU A 18 -35.36 -28.83 -8.69
CA GLU A 18 -35.30 -29.76 -9.82
C GLU A 18 -33.89 -30.28 -10.12
N SER A 19 -32.86 -29.47 -9.84
CA SER A 19 -31.46 -29.89 -10.02
C SER A 19 -31.07 -30.88 -8.91
N ASN A 20 -31.44 -30.59 -7.66
CA ASN A 20 -31.18 -31.48 -6.52
C ASN A 20 -31.80 -32.88 -6.67
N SER A 21 -32.98 -32.98 -7.28
CA SER A 21 -33.66 -34.26 -7.48
C SER A 21 -33.11 -35.08 -8.65
N ARG A 22 -32.35 -34.47 -9.58
CA ARG A 22 -31.86 -35.12 -10.81
C ARG A 22 -30.37 -35.44 -10.82
N THR A 23 -29.54 -34.72 -10.07
CA THR A 23 -28.06 -34.80 -10.20
C THR A 23 -27.39 -35.78 -9.25
N GLY A 24 -28.12 -36.40 -8.31
CA GLY A 24 -27.54 -37.31 -7.31
C GLY A 24 -26.51 -36.65 -6.40
N LEU A 25 -26.48 -35.31 -6.36
CA LEU A 25 -25.57 -34.54 -5.53
C LEU A 25 -25.98 -34.65 -4.05
N PRO A 26 -25.03 -34.65 -3.10
CA PRO A 26 -25.32 -34.67 -1.67
C PRO A 26 -26.26 -33.52 -1.26
N PHE A 27 -27.18 -33.80 -0.33
CA PHE A 27 -27.99 -32.76 0.31
C PHE A 27 -27.08 -31.70 0.92
N GLY A 28 -27.34 -30.41 0.61
CA GLY A 28 -26.49 -29.29 1.03
C GLY A 28 -25.48 -28.83 -0.02
N SER A 29 -25.47 -29.42 -1.21
CA SER A 29 -24.67 -28.91 -2.33
C SER A 29 -25.15 -27.52 -2.76
N SER A 30 -24.20 -26.62 -3.00
CA SER A 30 -24.44 -25.23 -3.44
C SER A 30 -23.68 -24.95 -4.73
N LEU A 31 -24.16 -23.98 -5.49
CA LEU A 31 -23.43 -23.40 -6.62
C LEU A 31 -22.52 -22.30 -6.09
N GLU A 32 -21.28 -22.34 -6.52
CA GLU A 32 -20.32 -21.26 -6.30
C GLU A 32 -20.09 -20.50 -7.60
N ARG A 33 -19.78 -19.21 -7.49
CA ARG A 33 -19.47 -18.39 -8.64
C ARG A 33 -18.15 -18.88 -9.26
N ILE A 34 -18.12 -19.07 -10.58
CA ILE A 34 -16.89 -19.41 -11.28
C ILE A 34 -15.89 -18.25 -11.10
N GLU A 35 -14.72 -18.57 -10.56
CA GLU A 35 -13.62 -17.62 -10.42
C GLU A 35 -13.11 -17.19 -11.80
N THR A 36 -12.75 -15.91 -11.94
CA THR A 36 -12.19 -15.42 -13.21
C THR A 36 -10.67 -15.67 -13.21
N PRO A 37 -10.13 -16.43 -14.19
CA PRO A 37 -8.69 -16.60 -14.28
C PRO A 37 -8.02 -15.29 -14.70
N LEU A 38 -7.04 -14.86 -13.91
CA LEU A 38 -6.09 -13.82 -14.26
C LEU A 38 -4.79 -14.48 -14.71
N VAL A 39 -4.37 -14.16 -15.93
CA VAL A 39 -3.18 -14.68 -16.59
C VAL A 39 -1.99 -13.85 -16.16
N PHE A 40 -1.09 -14.47 -15.39
CA PHE A 40 0.17 -13.87 -14.96
C PHE A 40 1.29 -14.32 -15.92
N SER A 41 2.13 -13.37 -16.33
CA SER A 41 3.36 -13.62 -17.09
C SER A 41 4.49 -12.76 -16.55
N GLY A 42 5.69 -13.32 -16.43
CA GLY A 42 6.83 -12.63 -15.79
C GLY A 42 6.68 -12.49 -14.27
N PHE A 43 5.91 -13.37 -13.60
CA PHE A 43 5.78 -13.37 -12.14
C PHE A 43 6.49 -14.55 -11.48
N GLN A 44 7.13 -14.30 -10.34
CA GLN A 44 7.66 -15.38 -9.51
C GLN A 44 6.50 -16.14 -8.83
N PRO A 45 6.56 -17.47 -8.70
CA PRO A 45 5.51 -18.25 -8.02
C PRO A 45 5.23 -17.76 -6.59
N ALA A 46 6.27 -17.37 -5.86
CA ALA A 46 6.15 -16.80 -4.52
C ALA A 46 5.33 -15.49 -4.50
N ALA A 47 5.45 -14.66 -5.54
CA ALA A 47 4.66 -13.44 -5.67
C ALA A 47 3.18 -13.75 -5.90
N ILE A 48 2.87 -14.73 -6.76
CA ILE A 48 1.49 -15.14 -7.01
C ILE A 48 0.87 -15.74 -5.75
N GLN A 49 1.59 -16.64 -5.07
CA GLN A 49 1.12 -17.30 -3.86
C GLN A 49 0.87 -16.32 -2.72
N GLN A 50 1.72 -15.30 -2.56
CA GLN A 50 1.59 -14.30 -1.51
C GLN A 50 0.27 -13.51 -1.60
N PHE A 51 -0.24 -13.29 -2.81
CA PHE A 51 -1.45 -12.51 -3.06
C PHE A 51 -2.66 -13.38 -3.43
N SER A 52 -2.55 -14.72 -3.44
CA SER A 52 -3.64 -15.61 -3.85
C SER A 52 -4.92 -15.38 -3.06
N ASN A 53 -4.82 -15.23 -1.74
CA ASN A 53 -5.99 -15.03 -0.88
C ASN A 53 -6.67 -13.68 -1.16
N GLN A 54 -5.90 -12.62 -1.45
CA GLN A 54 -6.47 -11.33 -1.82
C GLN A 54 -7.14 -11.42 -3.21
N LEU A 55 -6.51 -12.09 -4.18
CA LEU A 55 -7.10 -12.33 -5.50
C LEU A 55 -8.41 -13.13 -5.40
N GLN A 56 -8.44 -14.19 -4.61
CA GLN A 56 -9.63 -15.01 -4.35
C GLN A 56 -10.74 -14.21 -3.67
N ALA A 57 -10.40 -13.29 -2.75
CA ALA A 57 -11.37 -12.38 -2.15
C ALA A 57 -12.02 -11.44 -3.19
N TYR A 58 -11.34 -11.20 -4.32
CA TYR A 58 -11.89 -10.49 -5.48
C TYR A 58 -12.55 -11.42 -6.52
N GLY A 59 -12.61 -12.74 -6.27
CA GLY A 59 -13.15 -13.74 -7.19
C GLY A 59 -12.21 -14.12 -8.32
N PHE A 60 -10.91 -13.88 -8.15
CA PHE A 60 -9.87 -14.22 -9.13
C PHE A 60 -9.04 -15.43 -8.71
N VAL A 61 -8.66 -16.21 -9.72
CA VAL A 61 -7.66 -17.26 -9.59
C VAL A 61 -6.49 -16.96 -10.50
N ALA A 62 -5.27 -17.16 -10.01
CA ALA A 62 -4.08 -16.98 -10.84
C ALA A 62 -3.92 -18.15 -11.81
N ALA A 63 -3.77 -17.83 -13.09
CA ALA A 63 -3.48 -18.77 -14.17
C ALA A 63 -2.15 -18.40 -14.83
N GLN A 64 -1.46 -19.39 -15.37
CA GLN A 64 -0.23 -19.19 -16.14
C GLN A 64 -0.55 -18.88 -17.60
N GLY A 65 0.22 -17.97 -18.21
CA GLY A 65 0.16 -17.72 -19.64
C GLY A 65 1.29 -16.81 -20.12
N GLY A 66 1.15 -16.30 -21.33
CA GLY A 66 2.20 -15.56 -22.01
C GLY A 66 1.75 -14.22 -22.55
N THR A 67 2.73 -13.47 -23.03
CA THR A 67 2.53 -12.32 -23.91
C THR A 67 2.98 -12.68 -25.32
N ALA A 68 2.45 -12.00 -26.33
CA ALA A 68 2.84 -12.13 -27.71
C ALA A 68 3.07 -10.76 -28.33
N ALA A 69 3.95 -10.68 -29.33
CA ALA A 69 4.12 -9.47 -30.11
C ALA A 69 2.80 -9.12 -30.83
N ALA A 70 2.53 -7.82 -30.92
CA ALA A 70 1.41 -7.29 -31.70
C ALA A 70 1.54 -7.72 -33.17
N ARG A 71 0.42 -8.08 -33.79
CA ARG A 71 0.34 -8.42 -35.21
C ARG A 71 -0.62 -7.48 -35.94
N PRO A 72 -0.37 -7.16 -37.22
CA PRO A 72 -1.24 -6.25 -37.98
C PRO A 72 -2.72 -6.69 -38.01
N GLU A 73 -2.98 -8.00 -37.98
CA GLU A 73 -4.32 -8.55 -38.00
C GLU A 73 -5.04 -8.52 -36.64
N ASP A 74 -4.35 -8.18 -35.54
CA ASP A 74 -4.90 -8.29 -34.18
C ASP A 74 -6.18 -7.48 -33.96
N ALA A 75 -6.33 -6.34 -34.64
CA ALA A 75 -7.50 -5.49 -34.55
C ALA A 75 -8.74 -6.05 -35.28
N HIS A 76 -8.57 -7.05 -36.15
CA HIS A 76 -9.67 -7.71 -36.87
C HIS A 76 -10.30 -8.78 -35.98
N LEU A 77 -11.08 -8.36 -34.99
CA LEU A 77 -11.87 -9.25 -34.14
C LEU A 77 -13.12 -9.73 -34.88
N VAL A 78 -13.41 -11.03 -34.82
CA VAL A 78 -14.68 -11.64 -35.22
C VAL A 78 -15.33 -12.38 -34.04
N PRO A 79 -16.66 -12.61 -34.06
CA PRO A 79 -17.31 -13.44 -33.06
C PRO A 79 -16.62 -14.80 -32.87
N GLY A 80 -16.41 -15.21 -31.62
CA GLY A 80 -15.69 -16.43 -31.26
C GLY A 80 -14.19 -16.24 -31.01
N ASP A 81 -13.62 -15.11 -31.44
CA ASP A 81 -12.24 -14.75 -31.07
C ASP A 81 -12.09 -14.51 -29.57
N MET A 82 -10.84 -14.37 -29.12
CA MET A 82 -10.55 -13.94 -27.75
C MET A 82 -9.89 -12.57 -27.72
N ALA A 83 -10.28 -11.80 -26.72
CA ALA A 83 -9.66 -10.51 -26.41
C ALA A 83 -9.38 -10.41 -24.92
N GLY A 84 -8.27 -9.76 -24.61
CA GLY A 84 -7.71 -9.57 -23.28
C GLY A 84 -8.03 -8.20 -22.72
N MET A 85 -8.26 -8.17 -21.41
CA MET A 85 -8.27 -6.97 -20.57
C MET A 85 -6.89 -6.89 -19.90
N VAL A 86 -6.09 -5.90 -20.29
CA VAL A 86 -4.71 -5.74 -19.79
C VAL A 86 -4.73 -4.92 -18.49
N LEU A 87 -4.50 -5.57 -17.36
CA LEU A 87 -4.48 -4.90 -16.04
C LEU A 87 -3.10 -4.34 -15.70
N VAL A 88 -2.05 -5.09 -16.09
CA VAL A 88 -0.64 -4.71 -15.97
C VAL A 88 0.09 -5.14 -17.24
N GLN A 89 0.99 -4.30 -17.75
CA GLN A 89 1.94 -4.61 -18.82
C GLN A 89 3.35 -4.08 -18.52
N GLY A 90 4.35 -4.45 -19.33
CA GLY A 90 5.76 -4.11 -19.15
C GLY A 90 6.63 -5.34 -18.91
N ASP A 91 7.56 -5.27 -17.95
CA ASP A 91 8.45 -6.38 -17.58
C ASP A 91 7.72 -7.60 -16.97
N ALA A 92 6.47 -7.41 -16.55
CA ALA A 92 5.53 -8.47 -16.21
C ALA A 92 4.12 -8.04 -16.61
N SER A 93 3.20 -8.99 -16.76
CA SER A 93 1.82 -8.70 -17.16
C SER A 93 0.79 -9.47 -16.36
N ILE A 94 -0.34 -8.83 -16.09
CA ILE A 94 -1.54 -9.42 -15.49
C ILE A 94 -2.69 -9.11 -16.42
N ASN A 95 -3.34 -10.14 -16.95
CA ASN A 95 -4.40 -9.98 -17.93
C ASN A 95 -5.60 -10.85 -17.58
N SER A 96 -6.80 -10.42 -17.94
CA SER A 96 -7.95 -11.33 -18.10
C SER A 96 -8.21 -11.54 -19.57
N ALA A 97 -8.89 -12.61 -19.97
CA ALA A 97 -9.27 -12.82 -21.36
C ALA A 97 -10.66 -13.45 -21.48
N CYS A 98 -11.45 -12.94 -22.41
CA CYS A 98 -12.80 -13.40 -22.69
C CYS A 98 -13.00 -13.66 -24.18
N THR A 99 -14.03 -14.45 -24.48
CA THR A 99 -14.54 -14.63 -25.84
C THR A 99 -15.27 -13.35 -26.29
N VAL A 100 -15.05 -12.97 -27.54
CA VAL A 100 -15.79 -11.94 -28.26
C VAL A 100 -17.13 -12.54 -28.69
N THR A 101 -18.22 -11.99 -28.17
CA THR A 101 -19.58 -12.39 -28.51
C THR A 101 -20.02 -11.79 -29.83
N ALA A 102 -19.77 -10.49 -30.01
CA ALA A 102 -20.17 -9.76 -31.21
C ALA A 102 -19.25 -8.56 -31.45
N VAL A 103 -19.09 -8.20 -32.73
CA VAL A 103 -18.43 -6.96 -33.16
C VAL A 103 -19.42 -6.22 -34.07
N GLN A 104 -19.72 -4.97 -33.75
CA GLN A 104 -20.61 -4.11 -34.52
C GLN A 104 -19.91 -2.79 -34.79
N ALA A 105 -19.48 -2.58 -36.03
CA ALA A 105 -18.56 -1.50 -36.39
C ALA A 105 -17.32 -1.51 -35.50
N ASP A 106 -17.10 -0.47 -34.69
CA ASP A 106 -15.99 -0.36 -33.75
C ASP A 106 -16.32 -0.91 -32.35
N ARG A 107 -17.57 -1.29 -32.08
CA ARG A 107 -18.02 -1.76 -30.76
C ARG A 107 -17.79 -3.26 -30.62
N VAL A 108 -17.21 -3.67 -29.50
CA VAL A 108 -16.88 -5.05 -29.18
C VAL A 108 -17.64 -5.46 -27.92
N TYR A 109 -18.34 -6.59 -27.98
CA TYR A 109 -19.04 -7.19 -26.85
C TYR A 109 -18.33 -8.48 -26.46
N LEU A 110 -17.95 -8.57 -25.20
CA LEU A 110 -17.05 -9.59 -24.66
C LEU A 110 -17.63 -10.15 -23.38
N CYS A 111 -17.31 -11.41 -23.09
CA CYS A 111 -17.79 -12.12 -21.90
C CYS A 111 -19.33 -12.25 -21.87
N GLY A 112 -19.82 -13.36 -21.30
CA GLY A 112 -21.24 -13.51 -20.93
C GLY A 112 -21.53 -13.13 -19.48
N HIS A 113 -20.55 -12.53 -18.80
CA HIS A 113 -20.54 -12.25 -17.38
C HIS A 113 -19.66 -11.02 -17.12
N PRO A 114 -19.79 -10.34 -15.98
CA PRO A 114 -18.89 -9.26 -15.64
C PRO A 114 -17.51 -9.83 -15.29
N LEU A 115 -16.46 -9.03 -15.50
CA LEU A 115 -15.18 -9.26 -14.84
C LEU A 115 -15.35 -9.08 -13.34
N MET A 116 -15.86 -7.92 -12.92
CA MET A 116 -16.14 -7.58 -11.53
C MET A 116 -17.33 -6.61 -11.34
N ASN A 117 -18.03 -6.28 -12.42
CA ASN A 117 -19.14 -5.32 -12.45
C ASN A 117 -18.67 -3.92 -12.04
N LEU A 118 -17.55 -3.49 -12.63
CA LEU A 118 -16.90 -2.21 -12.35
C LEU A 118 -17.64 -1.01 -12.93
N GLY A 119 -18.65 -1.25 -13.77
CA GLY A 119 -19.37 -0.18 -14.47
C GLY A 119 -18.50 0.42 -15.56
N ASN A 120 -18.44 1.75 -15.63
CA ASN A 120 -17.61 2.43 -16.61
C ASN A 120 -16.13 2.27 -16.25
N VAL A 121 -15.34 1.74 -17.19
CA VAL A 121 -13.91 1.50 -17.00
C VAL A 121 -13.15 1.92 -18.25
N ALA A 122 -11.83 2.08 -18.10
CA ALA A 122 -10.92 2.30 -19.22
C ALA A 122 -9.76 1.33 -19.05
N ILE A 123 -9.84 0.18 -19.70
CA ILE A 123 -8.81 -0.88 -19.66
C ILE A 123 -8.34 -1.14 -21.09
N PRO A 124 -7.03 -1.26 -21.37
CA PRO A 124 -6.58 -1.65 -22.71
C PRO A 124 -7.17 -3.00 -23.11
N MET A 125 -7.77 -3.03 -24.30
CA MET A 125 -8.21 -4.24 -24.95
C MET A 125 -7.08 -4.75 -25.85
N ALA A 126 -6.69 -6.00 -25.69
CA ALA A 126 -5.67 -6.65 -26.52
C ALA A 126 -6.24 -7.87 -27.25
N ARG A 127 -5.63 -8.28 -28.36
CA ARG A 127 -5.97 -9.58 -28.96
C ARG A 127 -5.45 -10.70 -28.06
N SER A 128 -6.27 -11.70 -27.76
CA SER A 128 -5.83 -12.89 -27.02
C SER A 128 -5.91 -14.12 -27.92
N ARG A 129 -4.92 -15.01 -27.80
CA ARG A 129 -4.87 -16.28 -28.54
C ARG A 129 -4.81 -17.44 -27.57
N VAL A 130 -5.72 -18.38 -27.70
CA VAL A 130 -5.69 -19.63 -26.93
C VAL A 130 -4.55 -20.48 -27.46
N VAL A 131 -3.64 -20.84 -26.56
CA VAL A 131 -2.57 -21.81 -26.85
C VAL A 131 -3.13 -23.22 -26.66
N THR A 132 -3.76 -23.47 -25.52
CA THR A 132 -4.41 -24.75 -25.21
C THR A 132 -5.44 -24.56 -24.09
N THR A 133 -6.30 -25.55 -23.91
CA THR A 133 -7.20 -25.65 -22.77
C THR A 133 -6.61 -26.63 -21.77
N LEU A 134 -6.38 -26.16 -20.54
CA LEU A 134 -6.02 -27.01 -19.42
C LEU A 134 -7.31 -27.59 -18.83
N SER A 135 -7.62 -28.83 -19.22
CA SER A 135 -8.77 -29.58 -18.72
C SER A 135 -8.51 -30.06 -17.29
N SER A 136 -9.41 -29.75 -16.37
CA SER A 136 -9.34 -30.19 -14.97
C SER A 136 -10.75 -30.36 -14.41
N ASN A 137 -10.94 -31.41 -13.61
CA ASN A 137 -12.18 -31.64 -12.87
C ASN A 137 -12.39 -30.64 -11.73
N LEU A 138 -11.31 -29.98 -11.28
CA LEU A 138 -11.38 -28.94 -10.25
C LEU A 138 -11.66 -27.57 -10.86
N ALA A 139 -10.88 -27.17 -11.87
CA ALA A 139 -11.02 -25.89 -12.55
C ALA A 139 -10.39 -25.92 -13.94
N SER A 140 -11.20 -26.00 -14.99
CA SER A 140 -10.71 -25.93 -16.37
C SER A 140 -10.41 -24.47 -16.76
N THR A 141 -9.26 -24.22 -17.39
CA THR A 141 -8.85 -22.87 -17.80
C THR A 141 -8.19 -22.87 -19.17
N LYS A 142 -8.17 -21.71 -19.84
CA LYS A 142 -7.44 -21.53 -21.11
C LYS A 142 -6.07 -20.94 -20.81
N ILE A 143 -5.03 -21.53 -21.39
CA ILE A 143 -3.70 -20.90 -21.45
C ILE A 143 -3.73 -19.97 -22.66
N VAL A 144 -3.55 -18.68 -22.42
CA VAL A 144 -3.64 -17.66 -23.47
C VAL A 144 -2.37 -16.84 -23.56
N ASN A 145 -2.07 -16.42 -24.79
CA ASN A 145 -1.09 -15.38 -25.06
C ASN A 145 -1.82 -14.08 -25.38
N VAL A 146 -1.47 -13.00 -24.68
CA VAL A 146 -2.06 -11.67 -24.88
C VAL A 146 -1.13 -10.83 -25.75
N GLY A 147 -1.69 -10.30 -26.84
CA GLY A 147 -0.99 -9.48 -27.85
C GLY A 147 -0.95 -7.99 -27.51
N GLY A 148 -0.67 -7.16 -28.51
CA GLY A 148 -0.70 -5.71 -28.37
C GLY A 148 -2.11 -5.16 -28.19
N ALA A 149 -2.19 -3.93 -27.68
CA ALA A 149 -3.45 -3.23 -27.50
C ALA A 149 -4.08 -2.86 -28.86
N ILE A 150 -5.38 -3.12 -28.98
CA ILE A 150 -6.21 -2.92 -30.18
C ILE A 150 -7.42 -2.02 -29.91
N GLY A 151 -7.60 -1.57 -28.66
CA GLY A 151 -8.73 -0.73 -28.28
C GLY A 151 -8.83 -0.51 -26.78
N THR A 152 -10.00 -0.08 -26.36
CA THR A 152 -10.34 0.22 -24.97
C THR A 152 -11.59 -0.57 -24.56
N ILE A 153 -11.52 -1.28 -23.45
CA ILE A 153 -12.69 -1.77 -22.72
C ILE A 153 -13.30 -0.59 -21.98
N THR A 154 -14.57 -0.31 -22.26
CA THR A 154 -15.30 0.88 -21.82
C THR A 154 -16.32 0.60 -20.71
N GLY A 155 -16.74 -0.65 -20.57
CA GLY A 155 -17.74 -1.04 -19.57
C GLY A 155 -17.61 -2.48 -19.13
N ASP A 156 -17.80 -2.72 -17.85
CA ASP A 156 -17.88 -4.04 -17.22
C ASP A 156 -19.19 -4.12 -16.43
N HIS A 157 -20.20 -4.75 -17.03
CA HIS A 157 -21.55 -4.84 -16.49
C HIS A 157 -21.99 -6.29 -16.33
N LEU A 158 -23.06 -6.48 -15.57
CA LEU A 158 -23.60 -7.81 -15.22
C LEU A 158 -23.78 -8.78 -16.41
N THR A 159 -24.15 -8.31 -17.58
CA THR A 159 -24.46 -9.17 -18.74
C THR A 159 -23.38 -9.19 -19.81
N ALA A 160 -22.47 -8.21 -19.81
CA ALA A 160 -21.42 -8.10 -20.81
C ALA A 160 -20.32 -7.14 -20.36
N VAL A 161 -19.10 -7.46 -20.77
CA VAL A 161 -18.01 -6.49 -20.91
C VAL A 161 -18.11 -5.88 -22.31
N THR A 162 -17.92 -4.57 -22.41
CA THR A 162 -18.02 -3.84 -23.67
C THR A 162 -16.78 -3.01 -23.90
N GLY A 163 -16.41 -2.86 -25.15
CA GLY A 163 -15.25 -2.07 -25.55
C GLY A 163 -15.41 -1.48 -26.94
N LYS A 164 -14.39 -0.76 -27.36
CA LYS A 164 -14.28 -0.09 -28.65
C LYS A 164 -12.88 -0.30 -29.22
N LEU A 165 -12.81 -0.68 -30.49
CA LEU A 165 -11.56 -0.76 -31.26
C LEU A 165 -10.96 0.64 -31.43
N GLY A 166 -9.63 0.74 -31.42
CA GLY A 166 -8.91 2.01 -31.61
C GLY A 166 -7.76 2.19 -30.61
N ALA A 167 -7.59 3.42 -30.13
CA ALA A 167 -6.54 3.73 -29.17
C ALA A 167 -6.83 3.07 -27.80
N PRO A 168 -5.80 2.54 -27.12
CA PRO A 168 -5.91 2.14 -25.72
C PRO A 168 -6.01 3.38 -24.81
N PRO A 169 -6.52 3.22 -23.57
CA PRO A 169 -6.49 4.28 -22.59
C PRO A 169 -5.08 4.45 -22.01
N ALA A 170 -4.81 5.61 -21.42
CA ALA A 170 -3.57 5.82 -20.67
C ALA A 170 -3.51 4.90 -19.45
N MET A 171 -2.32 4.38 -19.16
CA MET A 171 -2.01 3.58 -17.98
C MET A 171 -1.06 4.36 -17.06
N ILE A 172 -1.01 3.99 -15.79
CA ILE A 172 -0.10 4.58 -14.80
C ILE A 172 1.26 3.90 -14.91
N PRO A 173 2.34 4.61 -15.30
CA PRO A 173 3.68 4.05 -15.33
C PRO A 173 4.24 3.90 -13.91
N LEU A 174 4.82 2.74 -13.63
CA LEU A 174 5.56 2.40 -12.42
C LEU A 174 6.98 1.96 -12.77
N ASP A 175 7.93 2.80 -12.41
CA ASP A 175 9.36 2.51 -12.56
C ASP A 175 9.92 2.06 -11.21
N LEU A 176 10.46 0.86 -11.16
CA LEU A 176 11.12 0.29 -9.99
C LEU A 176 12.61 0.13 -10.27
N THR A 177 13.43 0.88 -9.54
CA THR A 177 14.90 0.77 -9.57
C THR A 177 15.38 0.03 -8.34
N LEU A 178 16.13 -1.05 -8.54
CA LEU A 178 16.72 -1.86 -7.49
C LEU A 178 18.22 -1.67 -7.50
N LEU A 179 18.78 -1.27 -6.36
CA LEU A 179 20.23 -1.27 -6.14
C LEU A 179 20.60 -2.46 -5.28
N VAL A 180 21.47 -3.29 -5.80
CA VAL A 180 21.87 -4.56 -5.22
C VAL A 180 23.39 -4.56 -5.05
N PRO A 181 23.93 -4.93 -3.88
CA PRO A 181 25.37 -5.17 -3.73
C PRO A 181 25.87 -6.16 -4.79
N GLY A 182 26.94 -5.81 -5.50
CA GLY A 182 27.54 -6.68 -6.51
C GLY A 182 28.30 -7.86 -5.90
N ASP A 183 28.57 -8.87 -6.73
CA ASP A 183 29.22 -10.13 -6.32
C ASP A 183 30.66 -9.95 -5.82
N ASP A 184 31.33 -8.83 -6.17
CA ASP A 184 32.66 -8.46 -5.70
C ASP A 184 32.56 -7.32 -4.66
N SER A 185 32.18 -7.69 -3.44
CA SER A 185 32.05 -6.77 -2.30
C SER A 185 33.35 -6.04 -1.93
N SER A 186 34.50 -6.49 -2.45
CA SER A 186 35.81 -5.85 -2.26
C SER A 186 36.02 -4.60 -3.11
N LYS A 187 35.19 -4.39 -4.15
CA LYS A 187 35.27 -3.22 -5.06
C LYS A 187 34.10 -2.24 -4.95
N GLY A 188 33.14 -2.48 -4.05
CA GLY A 188 31.99 -1.60 -3.85
C GLY A 188 31.07 -1.47 -5.08
N ALA A 189 31.10 -2.44 -6.00
CA ALA A 189 30.27 -2.39 -7.20
C ALA A 189 28.79 -2.58 -6.82
N VAL A 190 27.92 -1.66 -7.27
CA VAL A 190 26.47 -1.74 -7.11
C VAL A 190 25.85 -2.14 -8.44
N ARG A 191 25.03 -3.20 -8.44
CA ARG A 191 24.24 -3.60 -9.61
C ARG A 191 22.92 -2.84 -9.58
N GLU A 192 22.65 -2.06 -10.61
CA GLU A 192 21.37 -1.40 -10.82
C GLU A 192 20.50 -2.25 -11.75
N LYS A 193 19.28 -2.56 -11.32
CA LYS A 193 18.25 -3.16 -12.18
C LYS A 193 17.04 -2.25 -12.23
N LYS A 194 16.55 -1.99 -13.44
CA LYS A 194 15.35 -1.19 -13.69
C LYS A 194 14.26 -2.11 -14.20
N LEU A 195 13.07 -1.95 -13.63
CA LEU A 195 11.86 -2.60 -14.06
C LEU A 195 10.82 -1.52 -14.35
N HIS A 196 10.08 -1.70 -15.44
CA HIS A 196 9.03 -0.81 -15.88
C HIS A 196 7.73 -1.59 -16.02
N PHE A 197 6.68 -1.05 -15.42
CA PHE A 197 5.32 -1.57 -15.51
C PHE A 197 4.37 -0.43 -15.85
N GLU A 198 3.26 -0.75 -16.47
CA GLU A 198 2.13 0.15 -16.66
C GLU A 198 0.88 -0.52 -16.08
N LEU A 199 0.13 0.19 -15.25
CA LEU A 199 -1.01 -0.34 -14.49
C LEU A 199 -2.30 0.41 -14.86
N ILE A 200 -3.43 -0.29 -14.86
CA ILE A 200 -4.72 0.40 -15.04
C ILE A 200 -4.96 1.41 -13.91
N ASN A 201 -5.62 2.52 -14.26
CA ASN A 201 -6.09 3.52 -13.31
C ASN A 201 -7.52 3.19 -12.86
N HIS A 202 -7.66 2.49 -11.73
CA HIS A 202 -8.95 2.11 -11.18
C HIS A 202 -8.91 2.03 -9.64
N PRO A 203 -9.80 2.75 -8.92
CA PRO A 203 -9.72 2.90 -7.46
C PRO A 203 -9.67 1.61 -6.64
N LYS A 204 -10.37 0.57 -7.09
CA LYS A 204 -10.42 -0.73 -6.39
C LYS A 204 -9.25 -1.67 -6.75
N PHE A 205 -8.53 -1.40 -7.84
CA PHE A 205 -7.56 -2.35 -8.40
C PHE A 205 -6.12 -1.84 -8.35
N THR A 206 -5.90 -0.57 -8.70
CA THR A 206 -4.55 0.02 -8.72
C THR A 206 -3.80 -0.22 -7.41
N PRO A 207 -4.39 -0.08 -6.20
CA PRO A 207 -3.66 -0.37 -4.95
C PRO A 207 -3.12 -1.81 -4.88
N LEU A 208 -3.92 -2.80 -5.29
CA LEU A 208 -3.51 -4.21 -5.30
C LEU A 208 -2.46 -4.48 -6.38
N LEU A 209 -2.66 -3.94 -7.59
CA LEU A 209 -1.75 -4.16 -8.71
C LEU A 209 -0.37 -3.52 -8.45
N VAL A 210 -0.32 -2.34 -7.83
CA VAL A 210 0.94 -1.71 -7.37
C VAL A 210 1.65 -2.61 -6.36
N ALA A 211 0.91 -3.17 -5.40
CA ALA A 211 1.48 -4.07 -4.38
C ALA A 211 2.09 -5.33 -5.02
N ILE A 212 1.32 -6.00 -5.87
CA ILE A 212 1.72 -7.24 -6.55
C ILE A 212 2.95 -7.02 -7.44
N THR A 213 2.95 -5.96 -8.25
CA THR A 213 4.06 -5.63 -9.17
C THR A 213 5.32 -5.21 -8.43
N THR A 214 5.20 -4.37 -7.41
CA THR A 214 6.33 -3.98 -6.54
C THR A 214 6.94 -5.21 -5.87
N PHE A 215 6.11 -6.09 -5.31
CA PHE A 215 6.57 -7.32 -4.67
C PHE A 215 7.25 -8.28 -5.66
N ASN A 216 6.67 -8.45 -6.85
CA ASN A 216 7.28 -9.26 -7.90
C ASN A 216 8.66 -8.74 -8.31
N GLY A 217 8.78 -7.43 -8.50
CA GLY A 217 10.07 -6.80 -8.83
C GLY A 217 11.12 -7.05 -7.75
N LEU A 218 10.75 -6.99 -6.47
CA LEU A 218 11.65 -7.27 -5.35
C LEU A 218 12.03 -8.76 -5.24
N THR A 219 11.09 -9.68 -5.48
CA THR A 219 11.33 -11.12 -5.35
C THR A 219 12.11 -11.71 -6.54
N GLN A 220 11.91 -11.18 -7.76
CA GLN A 220 12.71 -11.56 -8.95
C GLN A 220 14.22 -11.30 -8.80
N ASN A 221 14.59 -10.49 -7.82
CA ASN A 221 15.96 -9.99 -7.62
C ASN A 221 16.45 -10.28 -6.20
N SER A 222 15.94 -11.38 -5.62
CA SER A 222 16.30 -11.81 -4.28
C SER A 222 17.81 -11.89 -4.13
N LEU A 223 18.28 -11.19 -3.11
CA LEU A 223 19.66 -11.19 -2.66
C LEU A 223 19.92 -12.47 -1.88
N TYR A 224 20.79 -13.32 -2.42
CA TYR A 224 21.35 -14.43 -1.67
C TYR A 224 22.29 -13.87 -0.58
N GLY A 225 21.87 -13.91 0.68
CA GLY A 225 22.64 -13.44 1.84
C GLY A 225 21.84 -13.52 3.14
N GLU A 226 22.49 -13.32 4.29
CA GLU A 226 21.90 -13.33 5.65
C GLU A 226 20.88 -12.20 5.89
N GLY A 227 19.80 -12.16 5.10
CA GLY A 227 18.80 -11.08 5.10
C GLY A 227 19.40 -9.73 4.68
N THR A 228 18.58 -8.85 4.10
CA THR A 228 19.06 -7.53 3.68
C THR A 228 18.14 -6.43 4.13
N THR A 229 18.72 -5.37 4.69
CA THR A 229 17.97 -4.16 5.00
C THR A 229 17.68 -3.41 3.71
N LEU A 230 16.42 -3.08 3.46
CA LEU A 230 15.96 -2.41 2.26
C LEU A 230 15.60 -0.95 2.58
N HIS A 231 16.27 0.00 1.95
CA HIS A 231 15.92 1.41 1.98
C HIS A 231 15.03 1.74 0.78
N LEU A 232 13.77 2.06 1.05
CA LEU A 232 12.80 2.53 0.07
C LEU A 232 12.85 4.06 0.02
N SER A 233 13.01 4.59 -1.19
CA SER A 233 12.72 5.99 -1.52
C SER A 233 11.82 6.02 -2.75
N GLY A 234 10.88 6.95 -2.84
CA GLY A 234 9.99 7.00 -3.98
C GLY A 234 9.11 8.23 -4.03
N GLU A 235 8.54 8.45 -5.20
CA GLU A 235 7.66 9.57 -5.52
C GLU A 235 6.45 9.06 -6.30
N ILE A 236 5.24 9.50 -5.90
CA ILE A 236 4.01 9.34 -6.68
C ILE A 236 3.60 10.73 -7.16
N ARG A 237 3.58 10.94 -8.48
CA ARG A 237 3.13 12.21 -9.08
C ARG A 237 1.65 12.14 -9.40
N LEU A 238 0.93 13.18 -9.00
CA LEU A 238 -0.49 13.33 -9.26
C LEU A 238 -0.74 14.61 -10.07
N GLN A 239 -1.65 14.54 -11.02
CA GLN A 239 -1.98 15.68 -11.88
C GLN A 239 -2.55 16.83 -11.04
N GLY A 240 -1.86 17.98 -11.02
CA GLY A 240 -2.34 19.18 -10.34
C GLY A 240 -2.05 19.26 -8.84
N HIS A 241 -1.33 18.29 -8.26
CA HIS A 241 -1.01 18.26 -6.83
C HIS A 241 0.49 18.14 -6.58
N ALA A 242 0.91 18.39 -5.34
CA ALA A 242 2.26 18.07 -4.90
C ALA A 242 2.50 16.54 -4.96
N PRO A 243 3.74 16.09 -5.23
CA PRO A 243 4.04 14.67 -5.23
C PRO A 243 3.96 14.08 -3.82
N VAL A 244 3.51 12.83 -3.71
CA VAL A 244 3.63 12.04 -2.48
C VAL A 244 5.03 11.46 -2.41
N GLN A 245 5.74 11.78 -1.33
CA GLN A 245 7.09 11.31 -1.06
C GLN A 245 7.03 10.11 -0.12
N ILE A 246 7.82 9.08 -0.42
CA ILE A 246 7.88 7.85 0.37
C ILE A 246 9.33 7.62 0.73
N GLU A 247 9.62 7.48 2.03
CA GLU A 247 10.95 7.13 2.49
C GLU A 247 10.87 6.31 3.77
N ASN A 248 11.28 5.04 3.70
CA ASN A 248 11.25 4.11 4.83
C ASN A 248 12.33 3.04 4.67
N THR A 249 12.77 2.48 5.79
CA THR A 249 13.73 1.37 5.83
C THR A 249 13.05 0.12 6.38
N PHE A 250 13.28 -1.01 5.75
CA PHE A 250 12.69 -2.29 6.11
C PHE A 250 13.80 -3.29 6.40
N ALA A 251 13.75 -3.89 7.58
CA ALA A 251 14.69 -4.93 7.97
C ALA A 251 14.02 -6.30 7.87
N PRO A 252 14.75 -7.36 7.51
CA PRO A 252 14.23 -8.72 7.47
C PRO A 252 13.69 -9.13 8.85
N GLY A 253 12.58 -9.87 8.86
CA GLY A 253 12.03 -10.47 10.06
C GLY A 253 12.73 -11.79 10.43
N ASP A 254 12.32 -12.40 11.54
CA ASP A 254 12.70 -13.79 11.87
C ASP A 254 11.69 -14.82 11.27
N THR A 255 10.70 -14.34 10.52
CA THR A 255 9.69 -15.14 9.82
C THR A 255 10.14 -15.49 8.41
N LEU A 256 9.61 -16.59 7.85
CA LEU A 256 9.84 -17.00 6.46
C LEU A 256 9.16 -16.09 5.41
N SER A 257 8.59 -14.96 5.84
CA SER A 257 7.96 -13.98 4.96
C SER A 257 9.02 -13.26 4.13
N PRO A 258 8.86 -13.11 2.81
CA PRO A 258 9.85 -12.41 2.00
C PRO A 258 10.02 -10.93 2.40
N ASP A 259 11.27 -10.45 2.43
CA ASP A 259 11.65 -9.12 2.92
C ASP A 259 11.01 -7.95 2.16
N GLY A 260 10.61 -8.17 0.91
CA GLY A 260 9.92 -7.15 0.09
C GLY A 260 8.44 -6.95 0.43
N LEU A 261 7.84 -7.82 1.25
CA LEU A 261 6.40 -7.79 1.53
C LEU A 261 5.95 -6.51 2.27
N PRO A 262 6.67 -6.03 3.31
CA PRO A 262 6.34 -4.77 3.97
C PRO A 262 6.37 -3.55 3.03
N ILE A 263 7.27 -3.53 2.03
CA ILE A 263 7.32 -2.49 1.01
C ILE A 263 6.04 -2.51 0.17
N ALA A 264 5.66 -3.69 -0.33
CA ALA A 264 4.43 -3.86 -1.10
C ALA A 264 3.18 -3.45 -0.31
N ALA A 265 3.10 -3.83 0.97
CA ALA A 265 2.01 -3.44 1.87
C ALA A 265 1.97 -1.93 2.12
N THR A 266 3.14 -1.28 2.27
CA THR A 266 3.25 0.18 2.40
C THR A 266 2.70 0.87 1.15
N MET A 267 3.12 0.43 -0.03
CA MET A 267 2.63 0.96 -1.30
C MET A 267 1.12 0.76 -1.45
N GLN A 268 0.61 -0.43 -1.13
CA GLN A 268 -0.83 -0.72 -1.13
C GLN A 268 -1.61 0.23 -0.23
N ASN A 269 -1.08 0.51 0.98
CA ASN A 269 -1.73 1.38 1.96
C ASN A 269 -1.78 2.84 1.47
N VAL A 270 -0.66 3.37 0.96
CA VAL A 270 -0.60 4.73 0.39
C VAL A 270 -1.61 4.88 -0.75
N PHE A 271 -1.63 3.95 -1.70
CA PHE A 271 -2.59 3.95 -2.81
C PHE A 271 -4.03 3.80 -2.33
N THR A 272 -4.29 2.94 -1.34
CA THR A 272 -5.63 2.79 -0.77
C THR A 272 -6.15 4.11 -0.22
N ARG A 273 -5.32 4.85 0.55
CA ARG A 273 -5.69 6.17 1.07
C ARG A 273 -5.94 7.18 -0.05
N LEU A 274 -5.08 7.23 -1.06
CA LEU A 274 -5.24 8.14 -2.20
C LEU A 274 -6.49 7.84 -3.02
N PHE A 275 -6.87 6.58 -3.23
CA PHE A 275 -7.98 6.22 -4.12
C PHE A 275 -9.34 6.09 -3.42
N VAL A 276 -9.37 5.83 -2.11
CA VAL A 276 -10.63 5.81 -1.31
C VAL A 276 -11.01 7.21 -0.80
N ASN A 277 -10.15 8.21 -1.01
CA ASN A 277 -10.47 9.59 -0.66
C ASN A 277 -11.82 10.03 -1.27
N THR A 278 -12.55 10.89 -0.56
CA THR A 278 -13.89 11.34 -0.96
C THR A 278 -13.91 12.75 -1.57
N PHE A 279 -12.75 13.36 -1.80
CA PHE A 279 -12.64 14.75 -2.25
C PHE A 279 -12.71 14.81 -3.78
N GLU A 280 -11.81 14.10 -4.44
CA GLU A 280 -11.73 14.03 -5.90
C GLU A 280 -10.99 12.78 -6.38
N PRO A 281 -11.18 12.33 -7.64
CA PRO A 281 -10.44 11.22 -8.20
C PRO A 281 -8.93 11.51 -8.26
N ALA A 282 -8.12 10.70 -7.57
CA ALA A 282 -6.66 10.78 -7.63
C ALA A 282 -6.16 10.36 -9.03
N LYS A 283 -5.69 11.33 -9.82
CA LYS A 283 -5.10 11.08 -11.15
C LYS A 283 -3.59 10.95 -11.02
N VAL A 284 -3.11 9.70 -11.01
CA VAL A 284 -1.68 9.40 -10.89
C VAL A 284 -1.02 9.45 -12.27
N ASP A 285 -0.01 10.30 -12.41
CA ASP A 285 0.75 10.46 -13.66
C ASP A 285 1.93 9.48 -13.74
N ARG A 286 2.59 9.21 -12.60
CA ARG A 286 3.76 8.33 -12.52
C ARG A 286 4.05 7.87 -11.11
N ILE A 287 4.61 6.67 -11.01
CA ILE A 287 5.15 6.07 -9.79
C ILE A 287 6.63 5.80 -10.03
N ALA A 288 7.51 6.37 -9.20
CA ALA A 288 8.95 6.12 -9.27
C ALA A 288 9.42 5.60 -7.91
N LEU A 289 9.87 4.35 -7.87
CA LEU A 289 10.36 3.69 -6.66
C LEU A 289 11.83 3.32 -6.84
N ARG A 290 12.61 3.55 -5.79
CA ARG A 290 14.00 3.13 -5.68
C ARG A 290 14.18 2.36 -4.38
N VAL A 291 14.61 1.11 -4.50
CA VAL A 291 14.92 0.26 -3.35
C VAL A 291 16.39 -0.06 -3.37
N GLU A 292 17.10 0.41 -2.34
CA GLU A 292 18.49 0.08 -2.11
C GLU A 292 18.58 -1.05 -1.08
N SER A 293 19.33 -2.09 -1.42
CA SER A 293 19.60 -3.17 -0.49
C SER A 293 20.97 -3.04 0.14
N VAL A 294 20.99 -3.17 1.46
CA VAL A 294 22.19 -3.10 2.29
C VAL A 294 22.37 -4.44 3.01
N PRO A 295 23.59 -5.03 2.97
CA PRO A 295 23.86 -6.30 3.62
C PRO A 295 23.55 -6.29 5.12
N GLY A 296 22.94 -7.39 5.58
CA GLY A 296 22.63 -7.65 6.98
C GLY A 296 21.35 -6.99 7.48
N ARG A 297 20.88 -7.48 8.63
CA ARG A 297 19.71 -6.94 9.34
C ARG A 297 20.11 -5.77 10.24
N LYS A 298 19.71 -4.56 9.87
CA LYS A 298 19.81 -3.36 10.71
C LYS A 298 18.44 -3.02 11.27
N SER A 299 18.21 -3.34 12.53
CA SER A 299 16.99 -2.96 13.25
C SER A 299 17.30 -2.70 14.71
N PHE A 300 16.54 -1.82 15.35
CA PHE A 300 16.78 -1.37 16.71
C PHE A 300 15.52 -1.51 17.57
N ILE A 301 15.68 -2.09 18.76
CA ILE A 301 14.62 -2.16 19.78
C ILE A 301 14.95 -1.19 20.90
N ILE A 302 13.98 -0.38 21.30
CA ILE A 302 14.06 0.45 22.51
C ILE A 302 13.87 -0.45 23.73
N GLU A 303 14.91 -0.64 24.54
CA GLU A 303 14.83 -1.45 25.76
C GLU A 303 14.43 -0.63 26.98
N SER A 304 15.03 0.55 27.12
CA SER A 304 14.75 1.48 28.21
C SER A 304 15.16 2.90 27.84
N ALA A 305 14.62 3.87 28.56
CA ALA A 305 15.04 5.25 28.47
C ALA A 305 14.97 5.90 29.86
N TRP A 306 15.83 6.88 30.11
CA TRP A 306 15.82 7.63 31.37
C TRP A 306 16.33 9.06 31.17
N LEU A 307 15.94 9.92 32.09
CA LEU A 307 16.43 11.29 32.19
C LEU A 307 17.60 11.32 33.18
N GLU A 308 18.57 12.19 32.95
CA GLU A 308 19.63 12.44 33.96
C GLU A 308 19.07 13.12 35.22
N LYS A 309 17.98 13.87 35.06
CA LYS A 309 17.25 14.52 36.16
C LYS A 309 15.76 14.25 36.01
N GLY A 310 15.09 13.91 37.11
CA GLY A 310 13.63 13.75 37.16
C GLY A 310 12.87 15.08 37.23
N GLU A 311 13.58 16.19 37.37
CA GLU A 311 13.01 17.54 37.49
C GLU A 311 13.77 18.55 36.61
N ALA A 312 13.07 19.59 36.14
CA ALA A 312 13.64 20.65 35.32
C ALA A 312 13.01 22.02 35.57
N ALA A 313 13.79 23.08 35.38
CA ALA A 313 13.25 24.43 35.29
C ALA A 313 12.69 24.72 33.89
N PRO A 314 11.73 25.66 33.74
CA PRO A 314 11.33 26.15 32.42
C PRO A 314 12.54 26.66 31.62
N GLY A 315 12.60 26.34 30.33
CA GLY A 315 13.74 26.67 29.46
C GLY A 315 14.97 25.75 29.60
N GLU A 316 15.02 24.88 30.63
CA GLU A 316 16.13 23.94 30.85
C GLU A 316 16.15 22.87 29.75
N THR A 317 17.36 22.55 29.28
CA THR A 317 17.59 21.44 28.35
C THR A 317 17.98 20.20 29.14
N LEU A 318 17.24 19.10 28.93
CA LEU A 318 17.47 17.83 29.59
C LEU A 318 18.11 16.84 28.64
N ARG A 319 19.04 16.04 29.17
CA ARG A 319 19.61 14.91 28.46
C ARG A 319 18.74 13.68 28.68
N VAL A 320 18.36 13.05 27.57
CA VAL A 320 17.61 11.79 27.53
C VAL A 320 18.56 10.72 27.04
N ARG A 321 18.70 9.65 27.82
CA ARG A 321 19.50 8.48 27.46
C ARG A 321 18.56 7.35 27.09
N VAL A 322 18.85 6.69 25.98
CA VAL A 322 18.02 5.61 25.45
C VAL A 322 18.89 4.39 25.23
N LEU A 323 18.59 3.31 25.92
CA LEU A 323 19.21 2.01 25.70
C LEU A 323 18.53 1.34 24.51
N LEU A 324 19.30 1.17 23.44
CA LEU A 324 18.88 0.51 22.22
C LEU A 324 19.59 -0.83 22.10
N ARG A 325 18.86 -1.87 21.71
CA ARG A 325 19.43 -3.15 21.29
C ARG A 325 19.35 -3.27 19.76
N PRO A 326 20.49 -3.19 19.05
CA PRO A 326 20.56 -3.59 17.65
C PRO A 326 20.33 -5.10 17.51
N TYR A 327 19.82 -5.55 16.37
CA TYR A 327 19.70 -6.99 16.09
C TYR A 327 21.06 -7.70 16.20
N ARG A 328 21.15 -8.71 17.07
CA ARG A 328 22.38 -9.47 17.38
C ARG A 328 23.61 -8.58 17.70
N GLY A 329 23.38 -7.35 18.18
CA GLY A 329 24.42 -6.42 18.58
C GLY A 329 24.46 -6.23 20.10
N ALA A 330 25.58 -5.68 20.59
CA ALA A 330 25.65 -5.19 21.96
C ALA A 330 24.69 -4.01 22.13
N ALA A 331 23.99 -3.96 23.27
CA ALA A 331 23.15 -2.82 23.59
C ALA A 331 24.03 -1.57 23.71
N ARG A 332 23.53 -0.45 23.17
CA ARG A 332 24.21 0.84 23.18
C ARG A 332 23.30 1.92 23.70
N VAL A 333 23.88 2.91 24.35
CA VAL A 333 23.16 4.10 24.80
C VAL A 333 23.32 5.17 23.74
N GLU A 334 22.19 5.64 23.21
CA GLU A 334 22.13 6.86 22.42
C GLU A 334 21.64 8.00 23.32
N GLU A 335 22.18 9.19 23.10
CA GLU A 335 21.88 10.36 23.90
C GLU A 335 21.33 11.47 23.03
N THR A 336 20.21 12.05 23.45
CA THR A 336 19.64 13.24 22.83
C THR A 336 19.28 14.27 23.89
N THR A 337 18.82 15.42 23.45
CA THR A 337 18.36 16.50 24.33
C THR A 337 16.96 16.94 23.97
N VAL A 338 16.24 17.37 25.00
CA VAL A 338 14.89 17.92 24.90
C VAL A 338 14.85 19.22 25.69
N ARG A 339 14.30 20.28 25.09
CA ARG A 339 14.21 21.59 25.74
C ARG A 339 12.82 21.80 26.33
N VAL A 340 12.75 22.06 27.63
CA VAL A 340 11.49 22.42 28.30
C VAL A 340 11.05 23.81 27.82
N PRO A 341 9.80 24.01 27.39
CA PRO A 341 9.34 25.34 26.99
C PRO A 341 9.41 26.35 28.14
N GLU A 342 9.69 27.60 27.83
CA GLU A 342 9.88 28.66 28.84
C GLU A 342 8.58 29.02 29.57
N GLN A 343 7.44 28.84 28.91
CA GLN A 343 6.11 29.19 29.41
C GLN A 343 5.44 28.11 30.30
N VAL A 344 6.11 26.99 30.58
CA VAL A 344 5.52 25.92 31.41
C VAL A 344 5.49 26.35 32.88
N ALA A 345 4.34 26.22 33.53
CA ALA A 345 4.18 26.54 34.94
C ALA A 345 4.94 25.56 35.85
N ARG A 346 5.49 26.06 36.95
CA ARG A 346 6.05 25.22 38.02
C ARG A 346 4.99 24.30 38.60
N GLY A 347 5.37 23.11 39.02
CA GLY A 347 4.44 22.08 39.49
C GLY A 347 3.81 21.25 38.38
N THR A 348 3.97 21.62 37.11
CA THR A 348 3.42 20.85 35.98
C THR A 348 4.18 19.54 35.78
N MET A 349 3.44 18.46 35.55
CA MET A 349 3.99 17.18 35.09
C MET A 349 3.98 17.16 33.56
N LEU A 350 5.15 16.98 32.95
CA LEU A 350 5.32 16.78 31.52
C LEU A 350 5.54 15.30 31.21
N ARG A 351 5.19 14.89 29.99
CA ARG A 351 5.40 13.53 29.51
C ARG A 351 6.44 13.52 28.40
N ILE A 352 7.50 12.72 28.55
CA ILE A 352 8.48 12.48 27.49
C ILE A 352 8.19 11.11 26.88
N LEU A 353 7.90 11.08 25.60
CA LEU A 353 7.69 9.86 24.84
C LEU A 353 8.93 9.55 24.01
N VAL A 354 9.59 8.44 24.31
CA VAL A 354 10.69 7.89 23.52
C VAL A 354 10.12 6.75 22.70
N SER A 355 10.02 6.88 21.38
CA SER A 355 9.32 5.89 20.56
C SER A 355 9.83 5.79 19.13
N ASP A 356 9.32 4.79 18.42
CA ASP A 356 9.33 4.74 16.97
C ASP A 356 8.41 5.80 16.31
N ALA A 357 8.50 5.86 14.99
CA ALA A 357 7.80 6.84 14.15
C ALA A 357 6.27 6.69 14.18
N ASP A 358 5.76 5.46 14.11
CA ASP A 358 4.31 5.19 14.03
C ASP A 358 3.62 5.58 15.34
N LEU A 359 4.19 5.19 16.48
CA LEU A 359 3.65 5.55 17.79
C LEU A 359 3.71 7.06 18.03
N LEU A 360 4.77 7.75 17.59
CA LEU A 360 4.83 9.21 17.73
C LEU A 360 3.84 9.93 16.79
N ASN A 361 3.66 9.44 15.56
CA ASN A 361 2.65 9.95 14.64
C ASN A 361 1.25 9.86 15.28
N ARG A 362 0.90 8.71 15.87
CA ARG A 362 -0.38 8.52 16.58
C ARG A 362 -0.50 9.36 17.84
N ALA A 363 0.56 9.50 18.62
CA ALA A 363 0.54 10.28 19.86
C ALA A 363 0.39 11.80 19.59
N SER A 364 1.04 12.31 18.54
CA SER A 364 1.01 13.75 18.18
C SER A 364 -0.21 14.15 17.37
N ARG A 365 -0.84 13.23 16.64
CA ARG A 365 -1.98 13.53 15.75
C ARG A 365 -3.27 12.79 16.12
N GLY A 366 -3.24 12.05 17.23
CA GLY A 366 -4.31 11.14 17.62
C GLY A 366 -4.42 9.92 16.69
N PHE A 367 -5.37 9.02 17.02
CA PHE A 367 -5.71 7.86 16.19
C PHE A 367 -6.57 8.24 14.96
N ALA A 368 -6.38 9.43 14.40
CA ALA A 368 -7.29 10.20 13.54
C ALA A 368 -7.55 9.61 12.13
N PHE A 369 -7.38 8.31 11.94
CA PHE A 369 -7.82 7.61 10.73
C PHE A 369 -9.15 6.84 10.94
N ALA A 370 -9.81 7.01 12.09
CA ALA A 370 -10.89 6.12 12.54
C ALA A 370 -12.29 6.75 12.66
N GLY A 371 -12.48 8.05 12.37
CA GLY A 371 -13.76 8.74 12.59
C GLY A 371 -14.27 9.52 11.38
N PRO A 372 -15.59 9.50 11.07
CA PRO A 372 -16.19 10.42 10.12
C PRO A 372 -15.94 11.87 10.54
N GLY A 373 -15.27 12.62 9.67
CA GLY A 373 -14.97 14.04 9.82
C GLY A 373 -13.61 14.37 10.42
N SER A 374 -12.97 13.49 11.21
CA SER A 374 -11.61 13.75 11.69
C SER A 374 -10.61 13.26 10.64
N GLY A 375 -10.17 14.14 9.75
CA GLY A 375 -9.31 13.74 8.64
C GLY A 375 -9.03 14.88 7.65
N PRO A 376 -8.33 14.60 6.55
CA PRO A 376 -8.12 15.58 5.48
C PRO A 376 -9.46 16.11 4.93
N THR A 377 -9.46 17.36 4.47
CA THR A 377 -10.61 18.02 3.81
C THR A 377 -10.42 18.15 2.30
N SER A 378 -9.21 17.90 1.82
CA SER A 378 -8.84 17.92 0.40
C SER A 378 -7.78 16.87 0.10
N LEU A 379 -7.59 16.55 -1.19
CA LEU A 379 -6.52 15.68 -1.64
C LEU A 379 -5.14 16.28 -1.33
N ASP A 380 -4.97 17.60 -1.49
CA ASP A 380 -3.73 18.30 -1.11
C ASP A 380 -3.38 18.13 0.36
N GLN A 381 -4.39 18.23 1.24
CA GLN A 381 -4.19 18.02 2.66
C GLN A 381 -3.84 16.56 2.98
N LEU A 382 -4.50 15.59 2.32
CA LEU A 382 -4.15 14.18 2.47
C LEU A 382 -2.69 13.94 2.04
N ILE A 383 -2.28 14.49 0.90
CA ILE A 383 -0.89 14.41 0.40
C ILE A 383 0.08 15.05 1.40
N ALA A 384 -0.25 16.23 1.92
CA ALA A 384 0.57 16.90 2.93
C ALA A 384 0.69 16.06 4.22
N LEU A 385 -0.37 15.37 4.63
CA LEU A 385 -0.33 14.47 5.79
C LEU A 385 0.57 13.26 5.53
N LEU A 386 0.45 12.62 4.37
CA LEU A 386 1.32 11.52 3.95
C LEU A 386 2.79 11.94 3.93
N ASN A 387 3.08 13.11 3.36
CA ASN A 387 4.43 13.67 3.27
C ASN A 387 5.02 14.09 4.63
N ARG A 388 4.16 14.32 5.63
CA ARG A 388 4.56 14.66 7.01
C ARG A 388 4.64 13.42 7.91
N GLU A 389 4.45 12.21 7.40
CA GLU A 389 4.69 11.00 8.18
C GLU A 389 6.18 10.87 8.51
N ARG A 390 6.48 10.59 9.77
CA ARG A 390 7.86 10.39 10.25
C ARG A 390 8.48 9.14 9.62
N ARG A 391 9.75 9.25 9.23
CA ARG A 391 10.55 8.12 8.72
C ARG A 391 10.80 7.11 9.84
N ASN A 392 10.74 5.83 9.51
CA ASN A 392 10.85 4.75 10.49
C ASN A 392 12.29 4.38 10.91
N ASP A 393 13.32 4.96 10.28
CA ASP A 393 14.74 4.68 10.51
C ASP A 393 15.37 5.52 11.63
N ARG A 394 14.54 6.16 12.44
CA ARG A 394 14.93 7.10 13.49
C ARG A 394 14.26 6.77 14.81
N LEU A 395 15.01 7.00 15.89
CA LEU A 395 14.49 7.10 17.24
C LEU A 395 13.93 8.51 17.44
N TYR A 396 12.73 8.63 17.99
CA TYR A 396 12.14 9.93 18.31
C TYR A 396 11.97 10.11 19.82
N VAL A 397 12.14 11.36 20.26
CA VAL A 397 11.87 11.80 21.62
C VAL A 397 10.97 13.02 21.55
N GLY A 398 9.70 12.86 21.92
CA GLY A 398 8.71 13.93 21.97
C GLY A 398 8.40 14.37 23.40
N LEU A 399 8.44 15.67 23.67
CA LEU A 399 7.98 16.27 24.92
C LEU A 399 6.54 16.73 24.78
N PHE A 400 5.67 16.17 25.61
CA PHE A 400 4.26 16.48 25.67
C PHE A 400 3.95 17.34 26.89
N VAL A 401 3.23 18.43 26.68
CA VAL A 401 2.70 19.30 27.73
C VAL A 401 1.21 19.02 27.93
N PRO A 402 0.68 19.11 29.16
CA PRO A 402 -0.73 18.86 29.47
C PRO A 402 -1.62 20.06 29.07
N ALA A 403 -1.45 20.54 27.85
CA ALA A 403 -2.28 21.54 27.21
C ALA A 403 -2.90 20.93 25.96
N PRO A 404 -4.17 21.24 25.64
CA PRO A 404 -4.84 20.60 24.53
C PRO A 404 -4.28 21.11 23.19
N THR A 405 -4.20 20.20 22.22
CA THR A 405 -3.99 20.55 20.81
C THR A 405 -5.32 20.45 20.10
N LEU A 406 -5.73 21.51 19.42
CA LEU A 406 -6.84 21.46 18.46
C LEU A 406 -6.27 21.07 17.11
N LEU A 407 -6.68 19.90 16.61
CA LEU A 407 -6.52 19.53 15.21
C LEU A 407 -7.79 19.97 14.50
N TRP A 408 -7.67 20.92 13.60
CA TRP A 408 -8.78 21.38 12.77
C TRP A 408 -8.32 21.37 11.33
N ASP A 409 -8.90 20.46 10.56
CA ASP A 409 -8.48 20.19 9.19
C ASP A 409 -6.96 19.95 9.12
N ASP A 410 -6.20 20.77 8.38
CA ASP A 410 -4.76 20.62 8.16
C ASP A 410 -3.91 21.36 9.20
N LYS A 411 -4.59 22.08 10.09
CA LYS A 411 -3.99 22.96 11.08
C LYS A 411 -3.92 22.27 12.42
N GLU A 412 -2.72 22.30 12.96
CA GLU A 412 -2.45 21.96 14.34
C GLU A 412 -2.33 23.26 15.12
N LEU A 413 -3.22 23.47 16.09
CA LEU A 413 -3.18 24.57 17.04
C LEU A 413 -2.79 24.01 18.41
N PRO A 414 -1.48 23.87 18.68
CA PRO A 414 -1.00 23.36 19.95
C PRO A 414 -1.22 24.40 21.06
N ASN A 415 -1.37 23.92 22.30
CA ASN A 415 -1.51 24.75 23.49
C ASN A 415 -2.71 25.72 23.47
N ILE A 416 -3.85 25.33 22.88
CA ILE A 416 -5.04 26.18 22.85
C ILE A 416 -5.64 26.32 24.26
N PRO A 417 -6.00 27.54 24.74
CA PRO A 417 -6.70 27.68 26.01
C PRO A 417 -8.05 26.98 25.98
N PHE A 418 -8.40 26.21 27.02
CA PHE A 418 -9.68 25.50 27.09
C PHE A 418 -10.90 26.40 26.87
N SER A 419 -10.85 27.65 27.36
CA SER A 419 -11.92 28.64 27.17
C SER A 419 -12.07 29.11 25.72
N GLN A 420 -11.03 28.98 24.90
CA GLN A 420 -11.04 29.40 23.50
C GLN A 420 -11.44 28.28 22.54
N ILE A 421 -11.40 27.01 22.95
CA ILE A 421 -11.80 25.86 22.11
C ILE A 421 -13.22 26.03 21.55
N ASN A 422 -14.15 26.56 22.36
CA ASN A 422 -15.55 26.79 21.95
C ASN A 422 -15.74 28.12 21.16
N VAL A 423 -14.74 28.99 21.18
CA VAL A 423 -14.75 30.31 20.51
C VAL A 423 -14.08 30.24 19.14
N VAL A 424 -13.48 29.09 18.80
CA VAL A 424 -13.04 28.78 17.44
C VAL A 424 -14.28 28.68 16.55
N ASP A 425 -14.72 29.85 16.10
CA ASP A 425 -15.98 30.11 15.43
C ASP A 425 -15.82 29.73 13.96
N GLY A 426 -16.27 28.53 13.63
CA GLY A 426 -16.07 28.00 12.29
C GLY A 426 -16.98 26.84 11.96
N ARG A 427 -18.23 26.86 12.44
CA ARG A 427 -19.30 25.88 12.13
C ARG A 427 -18.73 24.50 11.75
N PRO A 428 -17.98 23.84 12.65
CA PRO A 428 -17.21 22.68 12.28
C PRO A 428 -18.15 21.58 11.80
N THR A 429 -17.87 21.01 10.64
CA THR A 429 -18.55 19.79 10.18
C THR A 429 -18.33 18.68 11.22
N PRO A 430 -19.32 17.82 11.50
CA PRO A 430 -19.15 16.73 12.47
C PRO A 430 -17.85 15.97 12.21
N GLY A 431 -16.97 15.94 13.21
CA GLY A 431 -15.65 15.29 13.18
C GLY A 431 -14.46 16.15 12.71
N SER A 432 -14.66 17.29 12.03
CA SER A 432 -13.58 18.16 11.49
C SER A 432 -12.61 18.71 12.54
N VAL A 433 -13.00 18.63 13.81
CA VAL A 433 -12.25 19.12 14.95
C VAL A 433 -11.98 17.97 15.90
N GLN A 434 -10.70 17.73 16.18
CA GLN A 434 -10.26 16.80 17.20
C GLN A 434 -9.43 17.54 18.25
N VAL A 435 -9.74 17.31 19.53
CA VAL A 435 -8.97 17.83 20.64
C VAL A 435 -8.11 16.71 21.21
N LEU A 436 -6.79 16.84 21.09
CA LEU A 436 -5.84 16.03 21.84
C LEU A 436 -5.68 16.63 23.23
N ARG A 437 -5.49 15.77 24.24
CA ARG A 437 -5.34 16.21 25.65
C ARG A 437 -3.98 16.81 25.94
N GLU A 438 -2.98 16.50 25.13
CA GLU A 438 -1.60 16.95 25.29
C GLU A 438 -1.10 17.52 23.97
N SER A 439 -0.17 18.47 24.05
CA SER A 439 0.47 19.10 22.90
C SER A 439 1.92 18.67 22.80
N LEU A 440 2.39 18.32 21.61
CA LEU A 440 3.81 18.08 21.35
C LEU A 440 4.55 19.42 21.34
N ALA A 441 5.29 19.70 22.40
CA ALA A 441 5.97 20.98 22.59
C ALA A 441 7.38 21.03 21.97
N SER A 442 8.07 19.89 21.92
CA SER A 442 9.37 19.75 21.25
C SER A 442 9.61 18.32 20.84
N GLU A 443 10.38 18.12 19.76
CA GLU A 443 10.76 16.81 19.24
C GLU A 443 12.25 16.79 18.93
N ALA A 444 12.91 15.70 19.27
CA ALA A 444 14.25 15.37 18.81
C ALA A 444 14.23 14.01 18.11
N SER A 445 15.15 13.80 17.16
CA SER A 445 15.30 12.51 16.48
C SER A 445 16.76 12.13 16.32
N ILE A 446 17.06 10.83 16.37
CA ILE A 446 18.38 10.26 16.07
C ILE A 446 18.24 9.28 14.91
N PRO A 447 18.90 9.49 13.76
CA PRO A 447 18.93 8.52 12.67
C PRO A 447 19.80 7.31 13.06
N LEU A 448 19.27 6.10 12.85
CA LEU A 448 19.93 4.85 13.22
C LEU A 448 20.24 3.94 12.02
N GLY A 449 19.74 4.27 10.83
CA GLY A 449 20.02 3.55 9.57
C GLY A 449 19.29 2.21 9.46
N GLY A 450 18.26 1.99 10.28
CA GLY A 450 17.41 0.80 10.29
C GLY A 450 16.15 1.07 11.09
N PRO A 451 15.04 0.33 10.85
CA PRO A 451 13.79 0.54 11.56
C PRO A 451 13.95 0.43 13.07
N VAL A 452 13.26 1.34 13.76
CA VAL A 452 13.16 1.38 15.22
C VAL A 452 11.80 0.85 15.65
N SER A 453 11.77 0.09 16.74
CA SER A 453 10.53 -0.37 17.36
C SER A 453 10.58 -0.22 18.87
N GLY A 454 9.46 0.18 19.46
CA GLY A 454 9.28 0.23 20.90
C GLY A 454 8.83 1.59 21.39
N VAL A 455 8.51 1.66 22.68
CA VAL A 455 8.05 2.88 23.32
C VAL A 455 8.35 2.86 24.81
N ILE A 456 8.83 3.99 25.31
CA ILE A 456 8.98 4.28 26.74
C ILE A 456 8.38 5.65 27.01
N SER A 457 7.55 5.74 28.05
CA SER A 457 6.99 7.00 28.52
C SER A 457 7.63 7.36 29.85
N LEU A 458 8.16 8.57 29.95
CA LEU A 458 8.79 9.12 31.14
C LEU A 458 7.99 10.32 31.63
N ASN A 459 7.99 10.52 32.94
CA ASN A 459 7.37 11.68 33.59
C ASN A 459 8.47 12.66 34.02
N LEU A 460 8.25 13.94 33.79
CA LEU A 460 9.17 15.02 34.13
C LEU A 460 8.44 16.09 34.92
N GLN A 461 8.89 16.34 36.14
CA GLN A 461 8.29 17.34 37.02
C GLN A 461 8.96 18.72 36.82
N ILE A 462 8.17 19.78 36.67
CA ILE A 462 8.71 21.15 36.60
C ILE A 462 8.79 21.76 38.00
N ARG A 463 9.96 22.30 38.35
CA ARG A 463 10.27 22.89 39.66
C ARG A 463 10.22 24.41 39.68
#